data_AF-A0A5M9MUJ6-F1
#
_entry.id   AF-A0A5M9MUJ6-F1
#
_cell.length_a   1.000
_cell.length_b   1.000
_cell.length_c   1.000
_cell.angle_alpha   90.00
_cell.angle_beta   90.00
_cell.angle_gamma   90.00
#
_symmetry.space_group_name_H-M   'P 1'
#
loop_
_entity.id
_entity.type
_entity.pdbx_description
1 polymer ?
#
loop_
_entity_poly.entity_id
_entity_poly.type
_entity_poly.pdbx_seq_one_letter_code
_entity_poly.pdbx_strand_id
1 'polypeptide(L)'
;MIGDINLFLRVDDGEEGVSAPQILGEIELMIAEKTNQRKGFGRATLLTFLRYIAEHESEILDEFVRGDRAASEAMKRAGMEMGMTEDASWKFAGLSVKIGQTNGRSLALFEGARFRKVAAEPNYFGEFELRRTELERETVDEELERAGVRGYVELAYARNEL
;
A
#
# COMPACT_ATOMS: atom_id res chain seq x y z
N MET A 1 -5.98 -21.54 2.72
CA MET A 1 -5.67 -20.12 2.46
C MET A 1 -6.87 -19.50 1.76
N ILE A 2 -7.44 -18.40 2.26
CA ILE A 2 -8.64 -17.73 1.67
C ILE A 2 -8.25 -16.87 0.46
N GLY A 3 -7.01 -16.38 0.46
CA GLY A 3 -6.41 -15.48 -0.52
C GLY A 3 -5.06 -14.98 0.00
N ASP A 4 -4.47 -14.04 -0.73
CA ASP A 4 -3.20 -13.38 -0.45
C ASP A 4 -3.30 -11.87 -0.76
N ILE A 5 -2.46 -11.10 -0.10
CA ILE A 5 -2.30 -9.66 -0.34
C ILE A 5 -0.80 -9.36 -0.39
N ASN A 6 -0.37 -8.64 -1.41
CA ASN A 6 1.04 -8.32 -1.67
C ASN A 6 1.23 -6.80 -1.71
N LEU A 7 2.43 -6.36 -1.34
CA LEU A 7 2.88 -4.98 -1.45
C LEU A 7 4.16 -4.93 -2.28
N PHE A 8 4.14 -4.15 -3.35
CA PHE A 8 5.32 -3.88 -4.18
C PHE A 8 5.71 -2.43 -4.00
N LEU A 9 6.99 -2.15 -3.74
CA LEU A 9 7.49 -0.78 -3.60
C LEU A 9 8.20 -0.36 -4.87
N ARG A 10 8.03 0.92 -5.24
CA ARG A 10 8.78 1.56 -6.31
C ARG A 10 9.14 2.99 -5.92
N VAL A 11 10.25 3.48 -6.45
CA VAL A 11 10.54 4.91 -6.49
C VAL A 11 9.84 5.50 -7.72
N ASP A 12 9.11 6.57 -7.49
CA ASP A 12 8.59 7.47 -8.51
C ASP A 12 9.53 8.66 -8.58
N ASP A 13 10.36 8.73 -9.62
CA ASP A 13 11.34 9.81 -9.80
C ASP A 13 10.70 11.17 -10.09
N GLY A 14 9.36 11.22 -10.19
CA GLY A 14 8.62 12.43 -10.55
C GLY A 14 8.79 12.81 -12.01
N GLU A 15 8.13 13.90 -12.42
CA GLU A 15 8.49 14.53 -13.70
C GLU A 15 9.85 15.22 -13.54
N GLU A 16 10.76 15.01 -14.50
CA GLU A 16 12.14 15.51 -14.46
C GLU A 16 12.20 16.99 -14.04
N GLY A 17 12.70 17.25 -12.83
CA GLY A 17 12.93 18.60 -12.30
C GLY A 17 11.72 19.30 -11.65
N VAL A 18 10.57 18.62 -11.50
CA VAL A 18 9.36 19.22 -10.91
C VAL A 18 9.15 18.77 -9.46
N SER A 19 9.40 17.51 -9.15
CA SER A 19 9.16 16.92 -7.83
C SER A 19 10.31 16.00 -7.42
N ALA A 20 10.67 16.02 -6.14
CA ALA A 20 11.65 15.10 -5.59
C ALA A 20 11.14 13.64 -5.71
N PRO A 21 12.04 12.65 -5.86
CA PRO A 21 11.67 11.24 -5.86
C PRO A 21 10.84 10.84 -4.64
N GLN A 22 9.82 10.03 -4.86
CA GLN A 22 8.90 9.57 -3.81
C GLN A 22 8.75 8.05 -3.83
N ILE A 23 8.43 7.44 -2.69
CA ILE A 23 8.17 5.99 -2.62
C ILE A 23 6.66 5.74 -2.69
N LEU A 24 6.24 4.90 -3.63
CA LEU A 24 4.86 4.43 -3.79
C LEU A 24 4.78 2.94 -3.52
N GLY A 25 3.69 2.52 -2.85
CA GLY A 25 3.38 1.11 -2.64
C GLY A 25 2.23 0.65 -3.54
N GLU A 26 2.41 -0.40 -4.32
CA GLU A 26 1.34 -1.04 -5.11
C GLU A 26 0.80 -2.26 -4.37
N ILE A 27 -0.51 -2.27 -4.09
CA ILE A 27 -1.20 -3.39 -3.43
C ILE A 27 -1.84 -4.28 -4.48
N GLU A 28 -1.61 -5.59 -4.35
CA GLU A 28 -2.36 -6.61 -5.07
C GLU A 28 -3.11 -7.50 -4.09
N LEU A 29 -4.43 -7.63 -4.25
CA LEU A 29 -5.28 -8.47 -3.41
C LEU A 29 -5.95 -9.54 -4.26
N MET A 30 -5.78 -10.80 -3.86
CA MET A 30 -6.41 -11.95 -4.48
C MET A 30 -7.20 -12.76 -3.45
N ILE A 31 -8.43 -13.15 -3.80
CA ILE A 31 -9.29 -14.03 -3.00
C ILE A 31 -9.60 -15.26 -3.85
N ALA A 32 -8.96 -16.38 -3.52
CA ALA A 32 -8.89 -17.56 -4.37
C ALA A 32 -10.26 -18.23 -4.60
N GLU A 33 -11.07 -18.35 -3.54
CA GLU A 33 -12.30 -19.13 -3.60
C GLU A 33 -13.55 -18.28 -3.82
N LYS A 34 -14.30 -18.53 -4.90
CA LYS A 34 -15.55 -17.82 -5.21
C LYS A 34 -16.57 -17.91 -4.08
N THR A 35 -16.60 -19.05 -3.37
CA THR A 35 -17.48 -19.32 -2.21
C THR A 35 -17.14 -18.47 -0.98
N ASN A 36 -15.95 -17.90 -0.93
CA ASN A 36 -15.49 -17.01 0.14
C ASN A 36 -15.62 -15.53 -0.22
N GLN A 37 -16.03 -15.21 -1.44
CA GLN A 37 -16.28 -13.85 -1.83
C GLN A 37 -17.61 -13.33 -1.22
N ARG A 38 -17.76 -12.01 -1.14
CA ARG A 38 -18.97 -11.32 -0.61
C ARG A 38 -19.25 -11.57 0.88
N LYS A 39 -18.30 -12.14 1.62
CA LYS A 39 -18.38 -12.37 3.07
C LYS A 39 -17.59 -11.35 3.91
N GLY A 40 -17.15 -10.25 3.29
CA GLY A 40 -16.36 -9.21 3.96
C GLY A 40 -14.86 -9.52 4.06
N PHE A 41 -14.39 -10.73 3.71
CA PHE A 41 -12.97 -11.09 3.81
C PHE A 41 -12.04 -10.13 3.07
N GLY A 42 -12.36 -9.72 1.83
CA GLY A 42 -11.52 -8.76 1.10
C GLY A 42 -11.35 -7.43 1.82
N ARG A 43 -12.42 -6.92 2.44
CA ARG A 43 -12.35 -5.68 3.21
C ARG A 43 -11.58 -5.88 4.51
N ALA A 44 -11.81 -6.98 5.21
CA ALA A 44 -11.08 -7.29 6.44
C ALA A 44 -9.58 -7.46 6.17
N THR A 45 -9.20 -8.21 5.13
CA THR A 45 -7.80 -8.40 4.71
C THR A 45 -7.17 -7.07 4.33
N LEU A 46 -7.82 -6.27 3.48
CA LEU A 46 -7.30 -4.96 3.07
C LEU A 46 -7.07 -4.04 4.26
N LEU A 47 -8.08 -3.83 5.12
CA LEU A 47 -7.94 -2.92 6.27
C LEU A 47 -6.90 -3.41 7.29
N THR A 48 -6.82 -4.73 7.51
CA THR A 48 -5.80 -5.32 8.38
C THR A 48 -4.40 -5.09 7.84
N PHE A 49 -4.22 -5.21 6.53
CA PHE A 49 -2.93 -4.99 5.88
C PHE A 49 -2.56 -3.50 5.84
N LEU A 50 -3.53 -2.62 5.58
CA LEU A 50 -3.32 -1.17 5.66
C LEU A 50 -2.91 -0.74 7.08
N ARG A 51 -3.46 -1.39 8.11
CA ARG A 51 -3.02 -1.16 9.49
C ARG A 51 -1.56 -1.57 9.60
N TYR A 52 -1.21 -2.80 9.24
CA TYR A 52 0.17 -3.27 9.31
C TYR A 52 1.14 -2.29 8.63
N ILE A 53 0.81 -1.82 7.43
CA ILE A 53 1.60 -0.82 6.71
C ILE A 53 1.70 0.49 7.50
N ALA A 54 0.62 0.99 8.07
CA ALA A 54 0.61 2.24 8.85
C ALA A 54 1.43 2.14 10.15
N GLU A 55 1.45 0.96 10.79
CA GLU A 55 2.25 0.71 12.00
C GLU A 55 3.75 0.61 11.67
N HIS A 56 4.08 -0.12 10.60
CA HIS A 56 5.46 -0.49 10.25
C HIS A 56 6.03 0.31 9.08
N GLU A 57 5.43 1.47 8.76
CA GLU A 57 5.75 2.23 7.55
C GLU A 57 7.25 2.52 7.43
N SER A 58 7.86 3.07 8.48
CA SER A 58 9.27 3.42 8.47
C SER A 58 10.15 2.18 8.30
N GLU A 59 9.82 1.07 8.97
CA GLU A 59 10.60 -0.18 8.88
C GLU A 59 10.54 -0.79 7.47
N ILE A 60 9.36 -0.83 6.86
CA ILE A 60 9.15 -1.31 5.49
C ILE A 60 9.96 -0.49 4.49
N LEU A 61 9.90 0.84 4.61
CA LEU A 61 10.59 1.75 3.69
C LEU A 61 12.11 1.70 3.88
N ASP A 62 12.58 1.60 5.12
CA ASP A 62 14.01 1.49 5.42
C ASP A 62 14.60 0.15 4.95
N GLU A 63 13.85 -0.94 5.05
CA GLU A 63 14.23 -2.22 4.44
C GLU A 63 14.32 -2.09 2.92
N PHE A 64 13.31 -1.50 2.28
CA PHE A 64 13.28 -1.31 0.83
C PHE A 64 14.46 -0.46 0.32
N VAL A 65 14.67 0.73 0.90
CA VAL A 65 15.75 1.65 0.49
C VAL A 65 17.14 1.06 0.70
N ARG A 66 17.31 0.22 1.73
CA ARG A 66 18.57 -0.49 1.99
C ARG A 66 18.76 -1.72 1.11
N GLY A 67 17.68 -2.41 0.77
CA GLY A 67 17.69 -3.64 -0.02
C GLY A 67 17.76 -3.41 -1.53
N ASP A 68 17.32 -2.24 -2.01
CA ASP A 68 17.34 -1.87 -3.42
C ASP A 68 18.34 -0.76 -3.71
N ARG A 69 19.33 -1.05 -4.56
CA ARG A 69 20.41 -0.10 -4.90
C ARG A 69 19.88 1.15 -5.62
N ALA A 70 18.94 0.99 -6.54
CA ALA A 70 18.39 2.12 -7.30
C ALA A 70 17.59 3.02 -6.36
N ALA A 71 16.78 2.44 -5.47
CA ALA A 71 16.06 3.18 -4.45
C ALA A 71 17.03 3.90 -3.50
N SER A 72 18.09 3.23 -3.04
CA SER A 72 19.11 3.84 -2.18
C SER A 72 19.73 5.08 -2.80
N GLU A 73 20.13 5.01 -4.08
CA GLU A 73 20.76 6.12 -4.80
C GLU A 73 19.77 7.28 -5.03
N ALA A 74 18.52 6.98 -5.41
CA ALA A 74 17.49 7.99 -5.63
C ALA A 74 17.09 8.71 -4.33
N MET A 75 16.81 7.94 -3.28
CA MET A 75 16.37 8.48 -1.99
C MET A 75 17.49 9.25 -1.27
N LYS A 76 18.76 8.84 -1.40
CA LYS A 76 19.89 9.61 -0.86
C LYS A 76 20.00 11.00 -1.49
N ARG A 77 19.80 11.09 -2.82
CA ARG A 77 19.79 12.39 -3.53
C ARG A 77 18.63 13.26 -3.07
N ALA A 78 17.42 12.69 -3.03
CA ALA A 78 16.22 13.37 -2.54
C ALA A 78 16.41 13.89 -1.11
N GLY A 79 16.98 13.08 -0.22
CA GLY A 79 17.22 13.47 1.18
C GLY A 79 18.20 14.65 1.31
N MET A 80 19.25 14.69 0.50
CA MET A 80 20.18 15.84 0.47
C MET A 80 19.50 17.11 -0.05
N GLU A 81 18.70 17.02 -1.12
CA GLU A 81 17.96 18.15 -1.68
C GLU A 81 16.89 18.69 -0.72
N MET A 82 16.24 17.79 0.02
CA MET A 82 15.22 18.13 1.02
C MET A 82 15.81 18.56 2.37
N GLY A 83 17.13 18.50 2.55
CA GLY A 83 17.80 18.81 3.82
C GLY A 83 17.37 17.88 4.96
N MET A 84 17.02 16.63 4.65
CA MET A 84 16.61 15.64 5.65
C MET A 84 17.76 15.34 6.61
N THR A 85 17.45 15.29 7.91
CA THR A 85 18.41 14.88 8.94
C THR A 85 18.57 13.37 8.96
N GLU A 86 19.66 12.87 9.57
CA GLU A 86 19.92 11.43 9.68
C GLU A 86 18.79 10.66 10.40
N ASP A 87 18.02 11.34 11.26
CA ASP A 87 16.88 10.78 12.00
C ASP A 87 15.54 10.82 11.22
N ALA A 88 15.50 11.43 10.05
CA ALA A 88 14.27 11.57 9.29
C ALA A 88 13.91 10.27 8.56
N SER A 89 12.78 9.66 8.91
CA SER A 89 12.27 8.46 8.25
C SER A 89 11.49 8.80 6.98
N TRP A 90 11.61 7.97 5.95
CA TRP A 90 10.78 8.06 4.76
C TRP A 90 9.31 7.79 5.05
N LYS A 91 8.45 8.27 4.15
CA LYS A 91 7.00 8.05 4.16
C LYS A 91 6.52 7.66 2.77
N PHE A 92 5.46 6.87 2.69
CA PHE A 92 4.80 6.61 1.42
C PHE A 92 4.17 7.90 0.89
N ALA A 93 4.38 8.20 -0.39
CA ALA A 93 3.56 9.20 -1.07
C ALA A 93 2.11 8.72 -1.28
N GLY A 94 1.90 7.40 -1.23
CA GLY A 94 0.60 6.78 -1.25
C GLY A 94 0.67 5.30 -1.62
N LEU A 95 -0.46 4.64 -1.44
CA LEU A 95 -0.69 3.27 -1.89
C LEU A 95 -1.57 3.28 -3.14
N SER A 96 -1.20 2.51 -4.15
CA SER A 96 -1.92 2.39 -5.41
C SER A 96 -2.42 0.97 -5.64
N VAL A 97 -3.49 0.86 -6.42
CA VAL A 97 -3.97 -0.41 -6.98
C VAL A 97 -4.37 -0.22 -8.44
N LYS A 98 -4.17 -1.24 -9.26
CA LYS A 98 -4.65 -1.29 -10.65
C LYS A 98 -5.79 -2.29 -10.76
N ILE A 99 -6.94 -1.82 -11.21
CA ILE A 99 -8.16 -2.63 -11.27
C ILE A 99 -8.80 -2.49 -12.65
N GLY A 100 -8.98 -3.62 -13.34
CA GLY A 100 -9.69 -3.66 -14.62
C GLY A 100 -11.09 -3.03 -14.53
N GLN A 101 -11.46 -2.23 -15.53
CA GLN A 101 -12.69 -1.42 -15.55
C GLN A 101 -13.98 -2.23 -15.37
N THR A 102 -13.97 -3.51 -15.74
CA THR A 102 -15.11 -4.43 -15.61
C THR A 102 -15.21 -5.06 -14.22
N ASN A 103 -14.18 -4.92 -13.37
CA ASN A 103 -14.14 -5.45 -12.01
C ASN A 103 -14.76 -4.46 -11.01
N GLY A 104 -16.04 -4.14 -11.21
CA GLY A 104 -16.80 -3.21 -10.37
C GLY A 104 -16.82 -3.58 -8.88
N ARG A 105 -16.61 -4.87 -8.57
CA ARG A 105 -16.55 -5.36 -7.19
C ARG A 105 -15.28 -4.94 -6.47
N SER A 106 -14.14 -5.02 -7.15
CA SER A 106 -12.86 -4.59 -6.56
C SER A 106 -12.75 -3.07 -6.55
N LEU A 107 -13.28 -2.40 -7.59
CA LEU A 107 -13.42 -0.94 -7.58
C LEU A 107 -14.19 -0.46 -6.35
N ALA A 108 -15.39 -0.99 -6.10
CA ALA A 108 -16.18 -0.62 -4.93
C ALA A 108 -15.50 -0.96 -3.59
N LEU A 109 -14.71 -2.04 -3.53
CA LEU A 109 -13.94 -2.41 -2.34
C LEU A 109 -12.88 -1.34 -2.03
N PHE A 110 -12.06 -0.97 -3.01
CA PHE A 110 -10.97 -0.02 -2.82
C PHE A 110 -11.49 1.43 -2.67
N GLU A 111 -12.51 1.83 -3.43
CA GLU A 111 -13.19 3.12 -3.24
C GLU A 111 -13.80 3.24 -1.83
N GLY A 112 -14.42 2.16 -1.34
CA GLY A 112 -14.92 2.07 0.03
C GLY A 112 -13.83 2.07 1.11
N ALA A 113 -12.57 1.85 0.74
CA ALA A 113 -11.38 1.97 1.58
C ALA A 113 -10.59 3.27 1.28
N ARG A 114 -11.28 4.29 0.75
CA ARG A 114 -10.77 5.65 0.44
C ARG A 114 -9.72 5.74 -0.65
N PHE A 115 -9.54 4.71 -1.45
CA PHE A 115 -8.77 4.84 -2.68
C PHE A 115 -9.57 5.66 -3.69
N ARG A 116 -8.93 6.64 -4.33
CA ARG A 116 -9.56 7.51 -5.34
C ARG A 116 -8.91 7.26 -6.69
N LYS A 117 -9.71 7.22 -7.76
CA LYS A 117 -9.18 7.09 -9.12
C LYS A 117 -8.25 8.26 -9.44
N VAL A 118 -7.09 7.95 -10.01
CA VAL A 118 -6.11 8.96 -10.43
C VAL A 118 -6.56 9.67 -11.71
N ALA A 119 -7.29 8.97 -12.58
CA ALA A 119 -7.84 9.51 -13.82
C ALA A 119 -9.33 9.16 -13.98
N ALA A 120 -10.05 9.98 -14.75
CA ALA A 120 -11.48 9.76 -15.04
C ALA A 120 -11.72 8.55 -15.96
N GLU A 121 -10.76 8.26 -16.85
CA GLU A 121 -10.81 7.17 -17.82
C GLU A 121 -9.78 6.09 -17.49
N PRO A 122 -10.03 4.83 -17.86
CA PRO A 122 -9.06 3.76 -17.69
C PRO A 122 -7.87 3.94 -18.63
N ASN A 123 -6.73 3.33 -18.29
CA ASN A 123 -5.54 3.33 -19.13
C ASN A 123 -5.75 2.52 -20.43
N TYR A 124 -4.71 2.47 -21.28
CA TYR A 124 -4.72 1.72 -22.54
C TYR A 124 -5.11 0.23 -22.39
N PHE A 125 -4.83 -0.37 -21.24
CA PHE A 125 -5.17 -1.77 -20.92
C PHE A 125 -6.58 -1.94 -20.34
N GLY A 126 -7.35 -0.85 -20.20
CA GLY A 126 -8.69 -0.88 -19.63
C GLY A 126 -8.69 -1.00 -18.10
N GLU A 127 -7.65 -0.51 -17.42
CA GLU A 127 -7.53 -0.54 -15.96
C GLU A 127 -7.58 0.87 -15.36
N PHE A 128 -8.22 1.00 -14.20
CA PHE A 128 -8.13 2.19 -13.36
C PHE A 128 -6.99 2.04 -12.36
N GLU A 129 -6.13 3.05 -12.26
CA GLU A 129 -5.30 3.25 -11.07
C GLU A 129 -6.11 4.00 -10.01
N LEU A 130 -6.17 3.46 -8.79
CA LEU A 130 -6.70 4.17 -7.64
C LEU A 130 -5.58 4.36 -6.61
N ARG A 131 -5.55 5.51 -5.94
CA ARG A 131 -4.54 5.88 -4.95
C ARG A 131 -5.16 6.30 -3.62
N ARG A 132 -4.52 5.92 -2.52
CA ARG A 132 -4.82 6.35 -1.15
C ARG A 132 -3.58 7.01 -0.56
N THR A 133 -3.72 8.24 -0.09
CA THR A 133 -2.64 9.02 0.55
C THR A 133 -2.81 9.13 2.07
N GLU A 134 -4.05 8.96 2.56
CA GLU A 134 -4.41 8.98 3.99
C GLU A 134 -4.03 7.64 4.64
N LEU A 135 -2.82 7.52 5.16
CA LEU A 135 -2.24 6.28 5.71
C LEU A 135 -2.06 6.32 7.23
N GLU A 136 -2.60 7.32 7.91
CA GLU A 136 -2.46 7.46 9.35
C GLU A 136 -3.11 6.28 10.07
N ARG A 137 -2.39 5.71 11.04
CA ARG A 137 -2.85 4.55 11.82
C ARG A 137 -4.23 4.77 12.45
N GLU A 138 -4.47 5.95 13.02
CA GLU A 138 -5.76 6.31 13.65
C GLU A 138 -6.91 6.22 12.63
N THR A 139 -6.72 6.77 11.43
CA THR A 139 -7.69 6.69 10.33
C THR A 139 -8.02 5.24 9.97
N VAL A 140 -7.00 4.37 9.91
CA VAL A 140 -7.19 2.95 9.59
C VAL A 140 -7.87 2.19 10.74
N ASP A 141 -7.51 2.49 11.99
CA ASP A 141 -8.12 1.89 13.17
C ASP A 141 -9.64 2.21 13.23
N GLU A 142 -10.06 3.44 12.93
CA GLU A 142 -11.48 3.79 12.80
C GLU A 142 -12.22 3.04 11.67
N GLU A 143 -11.51 2.71 10.59
CA GLU A 143 -12.07 1.95 9.46
C GLU A 143 -12.23 0.47 9.81
N LEU A 144 -11.28 -0.10 10.54
CA LEU A 144 -11.36 -1.45 11.10
C LEU A 144 -12.55 -1.57 12.06
N GLU A 145 -12.72 -0.60 12.97
CA GLU A 145 -13.84 -0.55 13.90
C GLU A 145 -15.19 -0.48 13.16
N ARG A 146 -15.33 0.43 12.18
CA ARG A 146 -16.53 0.53 11.33
C ARG A 146 -16.81 -0.74 10.53
N ALA A 147 -15.78 -1.46 10.12
CA ALA A 147 -15.91 -2.74 9.42
C ALA A 147 -16.19 -3.92 10.36
N GLY A 148 -16.19 -3.71 11.68
CA GLY A 148 -16.38 -4.76 12.69
C GLY A 148 -15.20 -5.72 12.79
N VAL A 149 -14.03 -5.33 12.28
CA VAL A 149 -12.80 -6.13 12.35
C VAL A 149 -12.11 -5.81 13.68
N ARG A 150 -11.92 -6.83 14.52
CA ARG A 150 -11.38 -6.69 15.87
C ARG A 150 -10.32 -7.76 16.12
N GLY A 151 -9.51 -7.54 17.15
CA GLY A 151 -8.50 -8.53 17.57
C GLY A 151 -7.35 -8.68 16.59
N TYR A 152 -6.94 -7.57 15.96
CA TYR A 152 -5.71 -7.53 15.18
C TYR A 152 -4.54 -8.06 16.02
N VAL A 153 -3.81 -9.02 15.46
CA VAL A 153 -2.61 -9.58 16.07
C VAL A 153 -1.63 -9.93 14.96
N GLU A 154 -0.37 -9.59 15.18
CA GLU A 154 0.72 -9.97 14.29
C GLU A 154 1.35 -11.27 14.78
N LEU A 155 1.58 -12.21 13.86
CA LEU A 155 2.19 -13.49 14.17
C LEU A 155 3.64 -13.45 13.69
N ALA A 156 4.58 -13.48 14.64
CA ALA A 156 5.99 -13.58 14.31
C ALA A 156 6.29 -14.91 13.64
N TYR A 157 6.91 -14.86 12.45
CA TYR A 157 7.46 -16.06 11.82
C TYR A 157 8.80 -16.40 12.47
N ALA A 158 8.79 -17.39 13.37
CA ALA A 158 10.01 -17.98 13.90
C ALA A 158 10.41 -19.18 13.05
N ARG A 159 11.52 -19.08 12.31
CA ARG A 159 12.14 -20.24 11.68
C ARG A 159 12.89 -21.01 12.76
N ASN A 160 12.25 -22.02 13.35
CA ASN A 160 12.97 -22.96 14.21
C ASN A 160 13.92 -23.75 13.30
N GLU A 161 15.23 -23.49 13.42
CA GLU A 161 16.25 -24.36 12.85
C GLU A 161 16.13 -25.73 13.53
N LEU A 162 15.71 -26.74 12.76
CA LEU A 162 15.74 -28.16 13.12
C LEU A 162 17.00 -28.80 12.51
#